data_AF-A0A535SSI7-F1
#
_entry.id   AF-A0A535SSI7-F1
#
_cell.length_a   1.000
_cell.length_b   1.000
_cell.length_c   1.000
_cell.angle_alpha   90.00
_cell.angle_beta   90.00
_cell.angle_gamma   90.00
#
_symmetry.space_group_name_H-M   'P 1'
#
loop_
_entity.id
_entity.type
_entity.pdbx_description
1 polymer ?
#
loop_
_entity_poly.entity_id
_entity_poly.type
_entity_poly.pdbx_seq_one_letter_code
_entity_poly.pdbx_strand_id
1 'polypeptide(L)'
;MSGSVRWLPFLFAAGAVFWLVQLTQAAAMVAAPVGRDRLQQTLMNAGITHDVSAVLTAYLVLIFAFEAIAVGLHGTAYYGLRRRRPWGWIVAVLVAGAWSLVIVGIPVFVFLLQRKTREAYGVQ
;
A
#
# COMPACT_ATOMS: atom_id res chain seq x y z
N MET A 1 17.41 -18.80 -22.10
CA MET A 1 16.80 -18.08 -20.97
C MET A 1 15.50 -17.45 -21.47
N SER A 2 14.36 -17.89 -20.94
CA SER A 2 13.02 -17.42 -21.35
C SER A 2 12.93 -15.89 -21.29
N GLY A 3 12.46 -15.26 -22.38
CA GLY A 3 12.40 -13.81 -22.55
C GLY A 3 11.58 -13.09 -21.46
N SER A 4 10.62 -13.77 -20.82
CA SER A 4 9.75 -13.20 -19.78
C SER A 4 10.50 -12.80 -18.51
N VAL A 5 11.57 -13.51 -18.12
CA VAL A 5 12.30 -13.23 -16.87
C VAL A 5 13.11 -11.93 -16.96
N ARG A 6 13.43 -11.46 -18.17
CA ARG A 6 14.17 -10.19 -18.37
C ARG A 6 13.33 -8.96 -18.03
N TRP A 7 12.00 -9.04 -18.07
CA TRP A 7 11.10 -7.93 -17.80
C TRP A 7 10.79 -7.75 -16.31
N LEU A 8 11.00 -8.78 -15.51
CA LEU A 8 10.65 -8.80 -14.09
C LEU A 8 11.22 -7.60 -13.29
N PRO A 9 12.49 -7.19 -13.44
CA PRO A 9 13.00 -6.02 -12.71
C PRO A 9 12.22 -4.74 -13.05
N PHE A 10 11.82 -4.56 -14.31
CA PHE A 10 11.12 -3.34 -14.75
C PHE A 10 9.72 -3.22 -14.16
N LEU A 11 9.06 -4.34 -13.83
CA LEU A 11 7.80 -4.32 -13.08
C LEU A 11 8.00 -3.73 -11.68
N PHE A 12 9.08 -4.10 -10.99
CA PHE A 12 9.41 -3.50 -9.69
C PHE A 12 9.81 -2.03 -9.82
N ALA A 13 10.50 -1.64 -10.89
CA ALA A 13 10.77 -0.22 -11.16
C ALA A 13 9.47 0.58 -11.38
N ALA A 14 8.53 0.05 -12.15
CA ALA A 14 7.21 0.68 -12.35
C ALA A 14 6.46 0.81 -11.02
N GLY A 15 6.49 -0.23 -10.18
CA GLY A 15 5.90 -0.17 -8.83
C GLY A 15 6.57 0.89 -7.94
N ALA A 16 7.89 1.05 -8.00
CA ALA A 16 8.59 2.12 -7.26
C ALA A 16 8.12 3.51 -7.73
N VAL A 17 7.98 3.72 -9.03
CA VAL A 17 7.45 4.97 -9.61
C VAL A 17 6.01 5.21 -9.15
N PHE A 18 5.17 4.18 -9.19
CA PHE A 18 3.79 4.26 -8.72
C PHE A 18 3.71 4.75 -7.26
N TRP A 19 4.48 4.14 -6.35
CA TRP A 19 4.50 4.56 -4.95
C TRP A 19 5.08 5.97 -4.75
N LEU A 20 6.06 6.38 -5.58
CA LEU A 20 6.60 7.73 -5.53
C LEU A 20 5.56 8.79 -5.97
N VAL A 21 4.77 8.47 -6.99
CA VAL A 21 3.66 9.32 -7.43
C VAL A 21 2.62 9.44 -6.31
N GLN A 22 2.23 8.33 -5.68
CA GLN A 22 1.32 8.33 -4.52
C GLN A 22 1.84 9.22 -3.38
N LEU A 23 3.11 9.06 -3.01
CA LEU A 23 3.77 9.87 -1.98
C LEU A 23 3.75 11.36 -2.30
N THR A 24 3.99 11.70 -3.57
CA THR A 24 3.95 13.08 -4.04
C THR A 24 2.54 13.65 -3.99
N GLN A 25 1.53 12.86 -4.37
CA GLN A 25 0.12 13.27 -4.29
C GLN A 25 -0.33 13.46 -2.83
N ALA A 26 0.06 12.55 -1.93
CA ALA A 26 -0.20 12.67 -0.50
C ALA A 26 0.43 13.94 0.07
N ALA A 27 1.70 14.23 -0.27
CA ALA A 27 2.37 15.47 0.11
C ALA A 27 1.69 16.73 -0.41
N ALA A 28 1.24 16.72 -1.68
CA ALA A 28 0.50 17.83 -2.25
C ALA A 28 -0.83 18.07 -1.51
N MET A 29 -1.57 17.00 -1.18
CA MET A 29 -2.82 17.09 -0.42
C MET A 29 -2.61 17.69 0.98
N VAL A 30 -1.53 17.32 1.67
CA VAL A 30 -1.23 17.86 3.01
C VAL A 30 -0.71 19.30 2.94
N ALA A 31 0.06 19.66 1.92
CA ALA A 31 0.58 21.02 1.77
C ALA A 31 -0.54 22.03 1.47
N ALA A 32 -1.54 21.64 0.69
CA ALA A 32 -2.66 22.51 0.35
C ALA A 32 -3.66 22.65 1.52
N PRO A 33 -4.10 23.89 1.87
CA PRO A 33 -5.14 24.09 2.90
C PRO A 33 -6.42 23.31 2.60
N VAL A 34 -6.91 23.39 1.36
CA VAL A 34 -8.11 22.69 0.89
C VAL A 34 -7.99 21.16 1.02
N GLY A 35 -6.77 20.62 0.85
CA GLY A 35 -6.55 19.18 0.99
C GLY A 35 -6.59 18.73 2.46
N ARG A 36 -6.05 19.53 3.38
CA ARG A 36 -6.14 19.29 4.82
C ARG A 36 -7.58 19.32 5.32
N ASP A 37 -8.37 20.30 4.88
CA ASP A 37 -9.78 20.43 5.26
C ASP A 37 -10.59 19.20 4.82
N ARG A 38 -10.35 18.70 3.59
CA ARG A 38 -10.98 17.47 3.09
C ARG A 38 -10.62 16.24 3.92
N LEU A 39 -9.36 16.12 4.33
CA LEU A 39 -8.91 14.99 5.15
C LEU A 39 -9.56 15.03 6.55
N GLN A 40 -9.63 16.20 7.18
CA GLN A 40 -10.34 16.39 8.45
C GLN A 40 -11.82 16.04 8.31
N GLN A 41 -12.49 16.54 7.27
CA GLN A 41 -13.90 16.25 7.03
C GLN A 41 -14.14 14.75 6.79
N THR A 42 -13.21 14.06 6.14
CA THR A 42 -13.27 12.59 5.94
C THR A 42 -13.22 11.85 7.28
N LEU A 43 -12.32 12.25 8.19
CA LEU A 43 -12.23 11.66 9.54
C LEU A 43 -13.48 11.93 10.37
N MET A 44 -14.04 13.15 10.29
CA MET A 44 -15.29 13.50 10.94
C MET A 44 -16.47 12.65 10.40
N ASN A 45 -16.53 12.45 9.09
CA ASN A 45 -17.53 11.58 8.45
C ASN A 45 -17.37 10.11 8.85
N ALA A 46 -16.15 9.68 9.20
CA ALA A 46 -15.87 8.34 9.74
C ALA A 46 -16.24 8.21 11.23
N GLY A 47 -16.84 9.24 11.85
CA GLY A 47 -17.26 9.26 13.25
C GLY A 47 -16.17 9.68 14.24
N ILE A 48 -14.99 10.11 13.76
CA ILE A 48 -13.92 10.60 14.61
C ILE A 48 -14.14 12.08 14.89
N THR A 49 -14.66 12.38 16.07
CA THR A 49 -15.01 13.76 16.49
C THR A 49 -14.08 14.34 17.55
N HIS A 50 -13.36 13.48 18.28
CA HIS A 50 -12.34 13.88 19.25
C HIS A 50 -10.94 13.74 18.64
N ASP A 51 -10.05 14.68 18.96
CA ASP A 51 -8.63 14.65 18.58
C ASP A 51 -8.36 14.45 17.07
N VAL A 52 -9.24 14.98 16.21
CA VAL A 52 -9.16 14.86 14.74
C VAL A 52 -7.77 15.23 14.22
N SER A 53 -7.14 16.28 14.76
CA SER A 53 -5.79 16.70 14.37
C SER A 53 -4.70 15.69 14.73
N ALA A 54 -4.80 15.05 15.90
CA ALA A 54 -3.83 14.04 16.33
C ALA A 54 -3.98 12.75 15.51
N VAL A 55 -5.23 12.31 15.30
CA VAL A 55 -5.56 11.16 14.44
C VAL A 55 -5.10 11.42 13.00
N LEU A 56 -5.36 12.62 12.47
CA LEU A 56 -4.91 13.01 11.14
C LEU A 56 -3.38 12.97 11.04
N THR A 57 -2.68 13.51 12.03
CA THR A 57 -1.21 13.48 12.05
C THR A 57 -0.69 12.05 12.06
N ALA A 58 -1.25 11.17 12.90
CA ALA A 58 -0.87 9.76 12.95
C ALA A 58 -1.14 9.04 11.62
N TYR A 59 -2.31 9.29 11.01
CA TYR A 59 -2.69 8.76 9.70
C TYR A 59 -1.70 9.17 8.61
N LEU A 60 -1.33 10.45 8.56
CA LEU A 60 -0.37 10.96 7.60
C LEU A 60 1.01 10.33 7.81
N VAL A 61 1.51 10.30 9.05
CA VAL A 61 2.81 9.67 9.37
C VAL A 61 2.83 8.22 8.90
N LEU A 62 1.77 7.45 9.17
CA LEU A 62 1.67 6.06 8.73
C LEU A 62 1.72 5.95 7.20
N ILE A 63 0.91 6.72 6.47
CA ILE A 63 0.88 6.69 5.01
C ILE A 63 2.26 7.02 4.43
N PHE A 64 2.86 8.11 4.86
CA PHE A 64 4.19 8.51 4.38
C PHE A 64 5.24 7.43 4.65
N ALA A 65 5.22 6.83 5.83
CA ALA A 65 6.15 5.76 6.18
C ALA A 65 5.94 4.52 5.30
N PHE A 66 4.70 4.06 5.13
CA PHE A 66 4.40 2.89 4.31
C PHE A 66 4.75 3.10 2.84
N GLU A 67 4.42 4.26 2.28
CA GLU A 67 4.74 4.56 0.88
C GLU A 67 6.24 4.70 0.66
N ALA A 68 6.97 5.35 1.57
CA ALA A 68 8.44 5.43 1.49
C ALA A 68 9.10 4.04 1.57
N ILE A 69 8.62 3.18 2.48
CA ILE A 69 9.07 1.79 2.58
C ILE A 69 8.75 1.04 1.28
N ALA A 70 7.56 1.22 0.72
CA ALA A 70 7.16 0.56 -0.52
C ALA A 70 8.05 0.97 -1.70
N VAL A 71 8.34 2.27 -1.86
CA VAL A 71 9.32 2.78 -2.85
C VAL A 71 10.67 2.10 -2.65
N GLY A 72 11.17 2.07 -1.41
CA GLY A 72 12.44 1.45 -1.05
C GLY A 72 12.50 -0.05 -1.40
N LEU A 73 11.49 -0.82 -1.02
CA LEU A 73 11.40 -2.26 -1.30
C LEU A 73 11.34 -2.54 -2.81
N HIS A 74 10.53 -1.79 -3.56
CA HIS A 74 10.43 -1.96 -5.02
C HIS A 74 11.73 -1.57 -5.73
N GLY A 75 12.37 -0.47 -5.31
CA GLY A 75 13.69 -0.07 -5.81
C GLY A 75 14.78 -1.11 -5.50
N THR A 76 14.74 -1.69 -4.30
CA THR A 76 15.66 -2.73 -3.83
C THR A 76 15.46 -4.02 -4.63
N ALA A 77 14.22 -4.46 -4.84
CA ALA A 77 13.87 -5.60 -5.69
C ALA A 77 14.38 -5.38 -7.13
N TYR A 78 14.10 -4.22 -7.74
CA TYR A 78 14.58 -3.88 -9.07
C TYR A 78 16.10 -4.00 -9.18
N TYR A 79 16.82 -3.32 -8.30
CA TYR A 79 18.28 -3.29 -8.37
C TYR A 79 18.90 -4.66 -8.10
N GLY A 80 18.41 -5.38 -7.09
CA GLY A 80 18.91 -6.70 -6.74
C GLY A 80 18.66 -7.72 -7.86
N LEU A 81 17.47 -7.71 -8.47
CA LEU A 81 17.16 -8.56 -9.63
C LEU A 81 18.00 -8.19 -10.85
N ARG A 82 18.18 -6.88 -11.14
CA ARG A 82 19.00 -6.41 -12.26
C ARG A 82 20.47 -6.83 -12.11
N ARG A 83 20.99 -6.86 -10.88
CA ARG A 83 22.34 -7.34 -10.55
C ARG A 83 22.42 -8.85 -10.28
N ARG A 84 21.33 -9.60 -10.47
CA ARG A 84 21.23 -11.05 -10.20
C ARG A 84 21.70 -11.44 -8.79
N ARG A 85 21.42 -10.60 -7.80
CA ARG A 85 21.77 -10.86 -6.39
C ARG A 85 20.63 -11.59 -5.67
N PRO A 86 20.92 -12.55 -4.78
CA PRO A 86 19.90 -13.37 -4.12
C PRO A 86 18.95 -12.55 -3.24
N TRP A 87 19.46 -11.52 -2.57
CA TRP A 87 18.63 -10.62 -1.75
C TRP A 87 17.57 -9.88 -2.56
N GLY A 88 17.82 -9.56 -3.85
CA GLY A 88 16.84 -8.93 -4.72
C GLY A 88 15.64 -9.83 -4.98
N TRP A 89 15.88 -11.13 -5.09
CA TRP A 89 14.83 -12.13 -5.24
C TRP A 89 13.99 -12.25 -3.97
N ILE A 90 14.61 -12.29 -2.78
CA ILE A 90 13.89 -12.33 -1.50
C ILE A 90 12.95 -11.13 -1.37
N VAL A 91 13.46 -9.93 -1.64
CA VAL A 91 12.65 -8.69 -1.58
C VAL A 91 11.52 -8.72 -2.61
N ALA A 92 11.79 -9.21 -3.82
CA ALA A 92 10.76 -9.36 -4.86
C ALA A 92 9.63 -10.32 -4.41
N VAL A 93 9.96 -11.44 -3.76
CA VAL A 93 8.98 -12.37 -3.21
C VAL A 93 8.17 -11.73 -2.09
N LEU A 94 8.81 -10.99 -1.17
CA LEU A 94 8.11 -10.28 -0.09
C LEU A 94 7.11 -9.27 -0.64
N VAL A 95 7.52 -8.46 -1.62
CA VAL A 95 6.66 -7.48 -2.28
C VAL A 95 5.49 -8.17 -3.00
N ALA A 96 5.74 -9.28 -3.71
CA ALA A 96 4.70 -10.04 -4.37
C ALA A 96 3.69 -10.66 -3.37
N GLY A 97 4.19 -11.17 -2.23
CA GLY A 97 3.36 -11.69 -1.15
C GLY A 97 2.48 -10.60 -0.53
N ALA A 98 3.04 -9.42 -0.28
CA ALA A 98 2.29 -8.27 0.22
C ALA A 98 1.16 -7.86 -0.75
N TRP A 99 1.46 -7.74 -2.04
CA TRP A 99 0.43 -7.46 -3.06
C TRP A 99 -0.64 -8.54 -3.14
N SER A 100 -0.26 -9.81 -3.01
CA SER A 100 -1.22 -10.93 -3.02
C SER A 100 -2.17 -10.86 -1.83
N LEU A 101 -1.66 -10.52 -0.64
CA LEU A 101 -2.49 -10.32 0.55
C LEU A 101 -3.44 -9.12 0.39
N VAL A 102 -2.98 -8.03 -0.21
CA VAL A 102 -3.82 -6.84 -0.44
C VAL A 102 -4.91 -7.12 -1.48
N ILE A 103 -4.55 -7.70 -2.63
CA ILE A 103 -5.47 -7.91 -3.75
C ILE A 103 -6.46 -9.04 -3.47
N VAL A 104 -6.03 -10.13 -2.84
CA VAL A 104 -6.86 -11.31 -2.60
C VAL A 104 -7.33 -11.39 -1.15
N GLY A 105 -6.40 -11.20 -0.21
CA GLY A 105 -6.68 -11.37 1.22
C GLY A 105 -7.70 -10.38 1.76
N ILE A 106 -7.60 -9.09 1.43
CA ILE A 106 -8.57 -8.09 1.91
C ILE A 106 -9.98 -8.38 1.37
N PRO A 107 -10.22 -8.59 0.07
CA PRO A 107 -11.57 -8.92 -0.41
C PRO A 107 -12.13 -10.20 0.19
N VAL A 108 -11.32 -11.25 0.33
CA VAL A 108 -11.74 -12.50 0.97
C VAL A 108 -12.11 -12.25 2.43
N PHE A 109 -11.29 -11.52 3.17
CA PHE A 109 -11.56 -11.18 4.56
C PHE A 109 -12.88 -10.39 4.69
N VAL A 110 -13.09 -9.38 3.84
CA VAL A 110 -14.35 -8.63 3.79
C VAL A 110 -15.53 -9.56 3.50
N PHE A 111 -15.40 -10.46 2.53
CA PHE A 111 -16.45 -11.42 2.19
C PHE A 111 -16.77 -12.37 3.35
N LEU A 112 -15.77 -12.84 4.08
CA LEU A 112 -15.94 -13.69 5.26
C LEU A 112 -16.62 -12.95 6.43
N LEU A 113 -16.40 -11.64 6.56
CA LEU A 113 -17.08 -10.83 7.57
C LEU A 113 -18.56 -10.54 7.24
N GLN A 114 -18.97 -10.72 5.98
CA GLN A 114 -20.36 -10.52 5.60
C GLN A 114 -21.26 -11.52 6.31
N ARG A 115 -22.34 -11.00 6.91
CA ARG A 115 -23.32 -11.78 7.66
C ARG A 115 -23.86 -12.98 6.88
N LYS A 116 -24.15 -12.79 5.58
CA LYS A 116 -24.62 -13.87 4.69
C LYS A 116 -23.64 -15.03 4.58
N THR A 117 -22.35 -14.71 4.48
CA THR A 117 -21.28 -15.72 4.41
C THR A 117 -21.16 -16.44 5.75
N ARG A 118 -21.17 -15.70 6.87
CA ARG A 118 -21.13 -16.29 8.22
C ARG A 118 -22.31 -17.23 8.47
N GLU A 119 -23.53 -16.80 8.15
CA GLU A 119 -24.75 -17.60 8.25
C GLU A 119 -24.69 -18.86 7.37
N ALA A 120 -24.17 -18.77 6.14
CA ALA A 120 -24.01 -19.92 5.24
C ALA A 120 -23.03 -20.99 5.77
N TYR A 121 -22.04 -20.59 6.58
CA TYR A 121 -21.10 -21.49 7.24
C TYR A 121 -21.47 -21.80 8.70
N GLY A 122 -22.67 -21.40 9.16
CA GLY A 122 -23.15 -21.69 10.52
C GLY A 122 -22.43 -20.92 11.63
N VAL A 123 -21.67 -19.87 11.28
CA VAL A 123 -21.01 -18.98 12.23
C VAL A 123 -21.95 -17.79 12.48
N GLN A 124 -22.40 -17.58 13.72
CA GLN A 124 -23.17 -16.37 14.09
C GLN A 124 -22.24 -15.26 14.56
#